data_AF-A0A0N4XZD7-F1
#
_entry.id   AF-A0A0N4XZD7-F1
#
_cell.length_a   1.000
_cell.length_b   1.000
_cell.length_c   1.000
_cell.angle_alpha   90.00
_cell.angle_beta   90.00
_cell.angle_gamma   90.00
#
_symmetry.space_group_name_H-M   'P 1'
#
loop_
_entity.id
_entity.type
_entity.pdbx_description
1 polymer ?
#
loop_
_entity_poly.entity_id
_entity_poly.type
_entity_poly.pdbx_seq_one_letter_code
_entity_poly.pdbx_strand_id
1 'polypeptide(L)'
;MGSDPIRLHLLHFSSDGSKTQLSVLVECIHFVVSLVRDFIENAVGDFIRNDLGSKCFHRLNRRHLRFTKTVTVHKAVIDLEKLLDDIRAKPGHHVCFLSGNAENGVQMCVDHRVAVVQLVDLGPYSEVLQRNVDSEVEILGLTIGAALHEIGHLLGAFHSTQGIMSQRPNATGLLPGRTSSVPCFFDSYSICIFAHGPFFNHSISPARPPSVTYKIGRESVEIKCKSGILLAVVIKETSYRDLKVYNDDLVSSISLRISEDSWDLIVIYNALFNMEYVIK
;
A
#
# COMPACT_ATOMS: atom_id res chain seq x y z
N MET A 1 21.95 -1.42 5.65
CA MET A 1 21.23 -2.41 4.84
C MET A 1 20.09 -1.70 4.10
N GLY A 2 20.10 -1.72 2.77
CA GLY A 2 19.04 -1.10 1.95
C GLY A 2 17.72 -1.84 2.15
N SER A 3 16.57 -1.18 1.96
CA SER A 3 15.29 -1.89 1.91
C SER A 3 15.31 -2.83 0.70
N ASP A 4 14.91 -4.08 0.94
CA ASP A 4 14.73 -5.03 -0.14
C ASP A 4 13.66 -4.52 -1.10
N PRO A 5 13.89 -4.59 -2.42
CA PRO A 5 12.89 -4.19 -3.40
C PRO A 5 11.66 -5.10 -3.32
N ILE A 6 10.49 -4.54 -3.60
CA ILE A 6 9.24 -5.29 -3.76
C ILE A 6 9.37 -6.19 -4.99
N ARG A 7 9.16 -7.49 -4.82
CA ARG A 7 9.31 -8.48 -5.89
C ARG A 7 8.02 -8.60 -6.69
N LEU A 8 8.16 -8.65 -8.00
CA LEU A 8 7.04 -8.76 -8.93
C LEU A 8 6.86 -10.21 -9.39
N HIS A 9 5.61 -10.68 -9.36
CA HIS A 9 5.22 -12.00 -9.84
C HIS A 9 4.07 -11.90 -10.84
N LEU A 10 4.12 -12.69 -11.90
CA LEU A 10 2.99 -12.96 -12.79
C LEU A 10 2.52 -14.39 -12.52
N LEU A 11 1.27 -14.56 -12.08
CA LEU A 11 0.63 -15.86 -11.86
C LEU A 11 -0.35 -16.08 -13.01
N HIS A 12 -0.02 -17.00 -13.91
CA HIS A 12 -0.79 -17.25 -15.13
C HIS A 12 -1.42 -18.64 -15.08
N PHE A 13 -2.74 -18.70 -15.12
CA PHE A 13 -3.51 -19.94 -14.95
C PHE A 13 -3.58 -20.80 -16.22
N SER A 14 -3.42 -20.19 -17.40
CA SER A 14 -3.46 -20.95 -18.65
C SER A 14 -2.16 -21.71 -18.91
N SER A 15 -2.29 -22.95 -19.38
CA SER A 15 -1.19 -23.75 -19.94
C SER A 15 -0.77 -23.29 -21.34
N ASP A 16 -1.67 -22.61 -22.06
CA ASP A 16 -1.58 -22.37 -23.51
C ASP A 16 -1.07 -20.96 -23.85
N GLY A 17 -0.59 -20.22 -22.84
CA GLY A 17 -0.03 -18.88 -23.02
C GLY A 17 1.19 -18.89 -23.94
N SER A 18 1.03 -18.33 -25.15
CA SER A 18 2.16 -18.14 -26.07
C SER A 18 3.24 -17.27 -25.42
N LYS A 19 4.51 -17.45 -25.82
CA LYS A 19 5.61 -16.59 -25.34
C LYS A 19 5.29 -15.09 -25.55
N THR A 20 4.61 -14.77 -26.65
CA THR A 20 4.18 -13.42 -27.01
C THR A 20 3.12 -12.87 -26.05
N GLN A 21 2.16 -13.69 -25.63
CA GLN A 21 1.14 -13.26 -24.65
C GLN A 21 1.77 -12.96 -23.30
N LEU A 22 2.69 -13.82 -22.83
CA LEU A 22 3.38 -13.61 -21.55
C LEU A 22 4.28 -12.37 -21.57
N SER A 23 4.94 -12.06 -22.69
CA SER A 23 5.72 -10.82 -22.79
C SER A 23 4.84 -9.58 -22.70
N VAL A 24 3.66 -9.60 -23.34
CA VAL A 24 2.68 -8.51 -23.26
C VAL A 24 2.19 -8.29 -21.82
N LEU A 25 1.90 -9.36 -21.08
CA LEU A 25 1.49 -9.26 -19.68
C LEU A 25 2.61 -8.71 -18.78
N VAL A 26 3.86 -9.13 -19.01
CA VAL A 26 5.03 -8.60 -18.28
C VAL A 26 5.25 -7.11 -18.57
N GLU A 27 5.11 -6.70 -19.82
CA GLU A 27 5.16 -5.28 -20.20
C GLU A 27 4.05 -4.47 -19.51
N CYS A 28 2.83 -5.01 -19.46
CA CYS A 28 1.71 -4.40 -18.74
C CYS A 28 2.02 -4.24 -17.24
N ILE A 29 2.59 -5.27 -16.59
CA ILE A 29 3.03 -5.17 -15.19
C ILE A 29 4.04 -4.05 -15.00
N HIS A 30 5.03 -3.93 -15.88
CA HIS A 30 6.03 -2.86 -15.80
C HIS A 30 5.41 -1.47 -15.95
N PHE A 31 4.46 -1.32 -16.87
CA PHE A 31 3.71 -0.08 -17.04
C PHE A 31 2.91 0.29 -15.79
N VAL A 32 2.09 -0.64 -15.28
CA VAL A 32 1.26 -0.44 -14.08
C VAL A 32 2.14 -0.09 -12.88
N VAL A 33 3.20 -0.85 -12.64
CA VAL A 33 4.10 -0.63 -11.50
C VAL A 33 4.84 0.69 -11.62
N SER A 34 5.21 1.13 -12.82
CA SER A 34 5.82 2.46 -13.00
C SER A 34 4.85 3.57 -12.61
N LEU A 35 3.60 3.50 -13.09
CA LEU A 35 2.57 4.49 -12.73
C LEU A 35 2.26 4.48 -11.23
N VAL A 36 2.10 3.29 -10.64
CA VAL A 36 1.88 3.15 -9.20
C VAL A 36 3.01 3.77 -8.40
N ARG A 37 4.26 3.44 -8.75
CA ARG A 37 5.44 4.01 -8.10
C ARG A 37 5.41 5.52 -8.19
N ASP A 38 5.31 6.07 -9.40
CA ASP A 38 5.41 7.50 -9.63
C ASP A 38 4.29 8.27 -8.91
N PHE A 39 3.07 7.73 -8.91
CA PHE A 39 1.94 8.30 -8.19
C PHE A 39 2.16 8.35 -6.67
N ILE A 40 2.59 7.23 -6.06
CA ILE A 40 2.84 7.16 -4.61
C ILE A 40 4.03 8.06 -4.24
N GLU A 41 5.13 8.01 -4.99
CA GLU A 41 6.32 8.83 -4.72
C GLU A 41 5.99 10.33 -4.80
N ASN A 42 5.20 10.73 -5.80
CA ASN A 42 4.77 12.12 -5.94
C ASN A 42 3.86 12.53 -4.79
N ALA A 43 2.86 11.72 -4.43
CA ALA A 43 1.96 12.00 -3.31
C ALA A 43 2.72 12.16 -1.97
N VAL A 44 3.65 11.25 -1.68
CA VAL A 44 4.52 11.32 -0.50
C VAL A 44 5.44 12.53 -0.57
N GLY A 45 6.05 12.79 -1.73
CA GLY A 45 6.93 13.93 -1.95
C GLY A 45 6.23 15.27 -1.76
N ASP A 46 5.02 15.41 -2.32
CA ASP A 46 4.16 16.60 -2.18
C ASP A 46 3.72 16.79 -0.75
N PHE A 47 3.28 15.73 -0.07
CA PHE A 47 2.91 15.80 1.34
C PHE A 47 4.07 16.31 2.20
N ILE A 48 5.27 15.77 2.02
CA ILE A 48 6.43 16.22 2.80
C ILE A 48 6.85 17.66 2.44
N ARG A 49 6.67 18.10 1.19
CA ARG A 49 7.01 19.47 0.76
C ARG A 49 5.99 20.51 1.23
N ASN A 50 4.72 20.20 1.12
CA ASN A 50 3.61 21.16 1.26
C ASN A 50 3.06 21.20 2.68
N ASP A 51 3.26 20.17 3.51
CA ASP A 51 2.87 20.17 4.91
C ASP A 51 3.90 20.98 5.74
N LEU A 52 3.87 22.29 5.47
CA LEU A 52 4.64 23.40 6.04
C LEU A 52 4.22 23.62 7.50
N GLY A 53 4.67 22.72 8.38
CA GLY A 53 4.47 22.89 9.82
C GLY A 53 5.31 21.98 10.73
N SER A 54 5.92 20.92 10.21
CA SER A 54 6.53 19.90 11.07
C SER A 54 8.06 19.88 10.91
N LYS A 55 8.76 20.35 11.96
CA LYS A 55 10.20 20.08 12.17
C LYS A 55 10.53 18.57 12.14
N CYS A 56 9.49 17.72 12.16
CA CYS A 56 9.55 16.27 12.25
C CYS A 56 10.07 15.63 10.96
N PHE A 57 9.76 16.18 9.78
CA PHE A 57 10.13 15.56 8.50
C PHE A 57 11.60 15.75 8.09
N HIS A 58 12.32 16.72 8.68
CA HIS A 58 13.77 16.89 8.45
C HIS A 58 14.61 15.69 8.93
N ARG A 59 14.05 14.87 9.82
CA ARG A 59 14.72 13.68 10.37
C ARG A 59 14.48 12.41 9.56
N LEU A 60 13.65 12.46 8.52
CA LEU A 60 13.45 11.30 7.65
C LEU A 60 14.68 11.10 6.75
N ASN A 61 15.26 9.91 6.81
CA ASN A 61 16.27 9.46 5.87
C ASN A 61 15.57 8.79 4.68
N ARG A 62 15.21 9.65 3.71
CA ARG A 62 14.31 9.30 2.61
C ARG A 62 14.87 8.20 1.71
N ARG A 63 13.97 7.36 1.23
CA ARG A 63 14.20 6.32 0.23
C ARG A 63 13.17 6.46 -0.88
N HIS A 64 13.54 5.93 -2.04
CA HIS A 64 12.61 5.68 -3.13
C HIS A 64 11.94 4.33 -2.96
N LEU A 65 10.68 4.24 -3.37
CA LEU A 65 9.94 3.00 -3.48
C LEU A 65 10.54 2.18 -4.62
N ARG A 66 10.98 0.96 -4.31
CA ARG A 66 11.70 0.11 -5.27
C ARG A 66 10.93 -1.17 -5.55
N PHE A 67 10.72 -1.43 -6.83
CA PHE A 67 10.28 -2.72 -7.35
C PHE A 67 11.44 -3.42 -8.07
N THR A 68 11.40 -4.75 -8.14
CA THR A 68 12.37 -5.50 -8.95
C THR A 68 12.21 -5.17 -10.43
N LYS A 69 13.33 -5.11 -11.17
CA LYS A 69 13.31 -4.93 -12.63
C LYS A 69 12.81 -6.18 -13.36
N THR A 70 12.85 -7.34 -12.71
CA THR A 70 12.40 -8.61 -13.26
C THR A 70 11.04 -9.00 -12.68
N VAL A 71 10.20 -9.60 -13.54
CA VAL A 71 8.95 -10.26 -13.14
C VAL A 71 9.18 -11.76 -13.14
N THR A 72 8.90 -12.41 -12.01
CA THR A 72 8.94 -13.88 -11.92
C THR A 72 7.64 -14.44 -12.47
N VAL A 73 7.71 -15.21 -13.55
CA VAL A 73 6.53 -15.78 -14.21
C VAL A 73 6.29 -17.20 -13.72
N HIS A 74 5.10 -17.43 -13.17
CA HIS A 74 4.57 -18.73 -12.78
C HIS A 74 3.47 -19.12 -13.77
N LYS A 75 3.70 -20.20 -14.53
CA LYS A 75 2.78 -20.67 -15.58
C LYS A 75 1.99 -21.87 -15.10
N ALA A 76 0.82 -22.09 -15.72
CA ALA A 76 -0.05 -23.22 -15.42
C ALA A 76 -0.27 -23.37 -13.92
N VAL A 77 -0.64 -22.27 -13.25
CA VAL A 77 -0.91 -22.28 -11.81
C VAL A 77 -2.20 -23.06 -11.56
N ILE A 78 -2.08 -24.24 -10.94
CA ILE A 78 -3.21 -25.12 -10.62
C ILE A 78 -3.71 -24.88 -9.19
N ASP A 79 -2.79 -24.60 -8.27
CA ASP A 79 -3.06 -24.39 -6.84
C ASP A 79 -2.51 -23.02 -6.43
N LEU A 80 -3.39 -22.01 -6.42
CA LEU A 80 -3.01 -20.63 -6.11
C LEU A 80 -2.56 -20.47 -4.66
N GLU A 81 -3.30 -21.03 -3.70
CA GLU A 81 -3.01 -20.84 -2.27
C GLU A 81 -1.66 -21.44 -1.90
N LYS A 82 -1.36 -22.66 -2.37
CA LYS A 82 -0.05 -23.26 -2.16
C LYS A 82 1.08 -22.41 -2.74
N LEU A 83 0.88 -21.86 -3.94
CA LEU A 83 1.88 -20.99 -4.56
C LEU A 83 2.06 -19.67 -3.78
N LEU A 84 0.97 -19.09 -3.27
CA LEU A 84 1.03 -17.91 -2.43
C LEU A 84 1.74 -18.22 -1.10
N ASP A 85 1.52 -19.37 -0.48
CA ASP A 85 2.27 -19.82 0.70
C ASP A 85 3.77 -19.96 0.44
N ASP A 86 4.15 -20.56 -0.70
CA ASP A 86 5.55 -20.65 -1.13
C ASP A 86 6.18 -19.28 -1.38
N ILE A 87 5.39 -18.29 -1.83
CA ILE A 87 5.83 -16.90 -1.99
C ILE A 87 5.95 -16.21 -0.63
N ARG A 88 4.98 -16.38 0.28
CA ARG A 88 4.97 -15.82 1.66
C ARG A 88 6.15 -16.32 2.48
N ALA A 89 6.59 -17.56 2.26
CA ALA A 89 7.75 -18.14 2.93
C ALA A 89 9.09 -17.46 2.53
N LYS A 90 9.13 -16.71 1.42
CA LYS A 90 10.33 -16.01 0.97
C LYS A 90 10.49 -14.68 1.72
N PRO A 91 11.72 -14.26 2.05
CA PRO A 91 11.94 -13.00 2.76
C PRO A 91 11.68 -11.82 1.84
N GLY A 92 10.95 -10.80 2.32
CA GLY A 92 10.69 -9.57 1.58
C GLY A 92 9.20 -9.33 1.33
N HIS A 93 8.91 -8.37 0.46
CA HIS A 93 7.54 -8.01 0.07
C HIS A 93 7.32 -8.37 -1.40
N HIS A 94 6.10 -8.78 -1.72
CA HIS A 94 5.74 -9.38 -3.00
C HIS A 94 4.44 -8.80 -3.53
N VAL A 95 4.38 -8.56 -4.83
CA VAL A 95 3.16 -8.20 -5.56
C VAL A 95 2.94 -9.25 -6.64
N CYS A 96 1.78 -9.91 -6.60
CA CYS A 96 1.41 -10.99 -7.49
C CYS A 96 0.28 -10.54 -8.41
N PHE A 97 0.58 -10.42 -9.71
CA PHE A 97 -0.40 -10.11 -10.74
C PHE A 97 -1.02 -11.41 -11.27
N LEU A 98 -2.34 -11.55 -11.16
CA LEU A 98 -3.10 -12.71 -11.63
C LEU A 98 -3.57 -12.48 -13.07
N SER A 99 -3.30 -13.42 -13.97
CA SER A 99 -3.77 -13.37 -15.36
C SER A 99 -4.47 -14.68 -15.76
N GLY A 100 -5.60 -14.54 -16.46
CA GLY A 100 -6.44 -15.64 -16.93
C GLY A 100 -7.81 -15.68 -16.25
N ASN A 101 -8.70 -16.57 -16.73
CA ASN A 101 -9.99 -16.85 -16.09
C ASN A 101 -9.75 -17.55 -14.75
N ALA A 102 -9.51 -16.78 -13.70
CA ALA A 102 -9.80 -17.22 -12.36
C ALA A 102 -11.33 -17.25 -12.22
N GLU A 103 -11.96 -18.27 -12.83
CA GLU A 103 -13.33 -18.61 -12.48
C GLU A 103 -13.36 -18.85 -10.96
N ASN A 104 -14.14 -18.04 -10.27
CA ASN A 104 -14.43 -18.11 -8.84
C ASN A 104 -13.38 -17.51 -7.91
N GLY A 105 -13.58 -16.24 -7.57
CA GLY A 105 -13.59 -15.84 -6.16
C GLY A 105 -12.26 -15.97 -5.43
N VAL A 106 -11.14 -15.65 -6.07
CA VAL A 106 -9.93 -15.30 -5.33
C VAL A 106 -10.26 -14.06 -4.51
N GLN A 107 -10.65 -14.27 -3.26
CA GLN A 107 -10.85 -13.21 -2.30
C GLN A 107 -9.50 -12.49 -2.21
N MET A 108 -9.45 -11.24 -2.66
CA MET A 108 -8.22 -10.45 -2.67
C MET A 108 -7.74 -10.38 -1.22
N CYS A 109 -6.70 -11.16 -0.93
CA CYS A 109 -6.20 -11.34 0.42
C CYS A 109 -4.87 -10.63 0.48
N VAL A 110 -4.85 -9.46 1.13
CA VAL A 110 -3.61 -8.87 1.59
C VAL A 110 -3.22 -9.59 2.87
N ASP A 111 -2.19 -10.43 2.77
CA ASP A 111 -1.36 -10.79 3.91
C ASP A 111 -0.21 -9.77 3.99
N HIS A 112 0.36 -9.53 5.17
CA HIS A 112 1.24 -8.41 5.52
C HIS A 112 2.54 -8.31 4.69
N ARG A 113 2.76 -9.20 3.71
CA ARG A 113 3.92 -9.25 2.81
C ARG A 113 3.59 -9.54 1.35
N VAL A 114 2.34 -9.89 1.03
CA VAL A 114 1.93 -10.25 -0.32
C VAL A 114 0.66 -9.50 -0.69
N ALA A 115 0.78 -8.66 -1.72
CA ALA A 115 -0.36 -8.05 -2.39
C ALA A 115 -0.70 -8.88 -3.64
N VAL A 116 -1.98 -9.08 -3.90
CA VAL A 116 -2.46 -9.82 -5.07
C VAL A 116 -3.30 -8.87 -5.90
N VAL A 117 -3.00 -8.73 -7.19
CA VAL A 117 -3.63 -7.77 -8.10
C VAL A 117 -4.19 -8.53 -9.29
N GLN A 118 -5.48 -8.35 -9.59
CA GLN A 118 -6.05 -8.91 -10.81
C GLN A 118 -5.53 -8.11 -12.03
N LEU A 119 -5.00 -8.81 -13.02
CA LEU A 119 -4.57 -8.24 -14.29
C LEU A 119 -5.56 -8.64 -15.39
N VAL A 120 -6.16 -7.65 -16.04
CA VAL A 120 -7.05 -7.91 -17.17
C VAL A 120 -6.23 -8.00 -18.45
N ASP A 121 -6.48 -9.05 -19.24
CA ASP A 121 -5.84 -9.23 -20.55
C ASP A 121 -6.55 -8.36 -21.60
N LEU A 122 -6.01 -7.17 -21.82
CA LEU A 122 -6.48 -6.23 -22.85
C LEU A 122 -5.56 -6.22 -24.10
N GLY A 123 -4.58 -7.12 -24.16
CA GLY A 123 -3.47 -7.02 -25.11
C GLY A 123 -2.43 -5.95 -24.72
N PRO A 124 -1.60 -5.49 -25.67
CA PRO A 124 -0.57 -4.48 -25.40
C PRO A 124 -1.19 -3.16 -24.94
N TYR A 125 -0.80 -2.68 -23.75
CA TYR A 125 -1.39 -1.47 -23.18
C TYR A 125 -1.14 -0.23 -24.06
N SER A 126 -0.03 -0.19 -24.80
CA SER A 126 0.28 0.88 -25.75
C SER A 126 -0.76 0.96 -26.87
N GLU A 127 -1.22 -0.19 -27.37
CA GLU A 127 -2.29 -0.28 -28.36
C GLU A 127 -3.63 0.13 -27.76
N VAL A 128 -3.93 -0.31 -26.53
CA VAL A 128 -5.15 0.09 -25.81
C VAL A 128 -5.24 1.62 -25.69
N LEU A 129 -4.15 2.26 -25.26
CA LEU A 129 -4.08 3.72 -25.13
C LEU A 129 -4.17 4.44 -26.47
N GLN A 130 -3.62 3.85 -27.55
CA GLN A 130 -3.69 4.42 -28.90
C GLN A 130 -5.08 4.30 -29.52
N ARG A 131 -5.72 3.12 -29.42
CA ARG A 131 -7.10 2.92 -29.89
C ARG A 131 -8.08 3.78 -29.11
N ASN A 132 -7.77 4.04 -27.83
CA ASN A 132 -8.50 4.93 -26.94
C ASN A 132 -9.99 4.57 -26.83
N VAL A 133 -10.30 3.27 -26.90
CA VAL A 133 -11.66 2.75 -26.70
C VAL A 133 -12.02 2.92 -25.23
N ASP A 134 -13.11 3.65 -24.96
CA ASP A 134 -13.46 4.07 -23.59
C ASP A 134 -13.56 2.90 -22.60
N SER A 135 -14.18 1.80 -23.00
CA SER A 135 -14.31 0.61 -22.14
C SER A 135 -12.96 -0.05 -21.82
N GLU A 136 -12.05 -0.15 -22.79
CA GLU A 136 -10.73 -0.74 -22.56
C GLU A 136 -9.87 0.15 -21.66
N VAL A 137 -9.93 1.47 -21.88
CA VAL A 137 -9.22 2.46 -21.06
C VAL A 137 -9.77 2.50 -19.64
N GLU A 138 -11.09 2.39 -19.47
CA GLU A 138 -11.72 2.28 -18.15
C GLU A 138 -11.25 1.01 -17.41
N ILE A 139 -11.24 -0.15 -18.08
CA ILE A 139 -10.74 -1.40 -17.49
C ILE A 139 -9.26 -1.27 -17.09
N LEU A 140 -8.43 -0.62 -17.91
CA LEU A 140 -7.04 -0.34 -17.58
C LEU A 140 -6.92 0.58 -16.35
N GLY A 141 -7.74 1.62 -16.27
CA GLY A 141 -7.82 2.53 -15.12
C GLY A 141 -8.26 1.83 -13.82
N LEU A 142 -9.20 0.88 -13.92
CA LEU A 142 -9.61 0.02 -12.81
C LEU A 142 -8.48 -0.92 -12.39
N THR A 143 -7.74 -1.49 -13.35
CA THR A 143 -6.58 -2.35 -13.07
C THR A 143 -5.49 -1.59 -12.32
N ILE A 144 -5.17 -0.36 -12.74
CA ILE A 144 -4.22 0.51 -12.04
C ILE A 144 -4.75 0.89 -10.65
N GLY A 145 -6.04 1.19 -10.54
CA GLY A 145 -6.69 1.50 -9.26
C GLY A 145 -6.58 0.33 -8.28
N ALA A 146 -6.88 -0.89 -8.71
CA ALA A 146 -6.71 -2.10 -7.92
C ALA A 146 -5.25 -2.31 -7.50
N ALA A 147 -4.30 -2.13 -8.44
CA ALA A 147 -2.88 -2.22 -8.11
C ALA A 147 -2.46 -1.20 -7.04
N LEU A 148 -2.91 0.04 -7.17
CA LEU A 148 -2.67 1.10 -6.18
C LEU A 148 -3.26 0.76 -4.81
N HIS A 149 -4.47 0.19 -4.77
CA HIS A 149 -5.18 -0.19 -3.55
C HIS A 149 -4.42 -1.29 -2.79
N GLU A 150 -4.11 -2.38 -3.47
CA GLU A 150 -3.43 -3.55 -2.90
C GLU A 150 -1.99 -3.24 -2.47
N ILE A 151 -1.27 -2.45 -3.28
CA ILE A 151 0.06 -1.94 -2.91
C ILE A 151 -0.06 -0.95 -1.75
N GLY A 152 -1.12 -0.13 -1.69
CA GLY A 152 -1.40 0.73 -0.55
C GLY A 152 -1.50 -0.05 0.76
N HIS A 153 -2.23 -1.17 0.77
CA HIS A 153 -2.28 -2.07 1.92
C HIS A 153 -0.91 -2.69 2.26
N LEU A 154 -0.14 -3.12 1.26
CA LEU A 154 1.24 -3.61 1.48
C LEU A 154 2.14 -2.55 2.14
N LEU A 155 1.90 -1.28 1.85
CA LEU A 155 2.60 -0.14 2.45
C LEU A 155 2.02 0.28 3.81
N GLY A 156 0.93 -0.34 4.27
CA GLY A 156 0.33 -0.15 5.59
C GLY A 156 -0.92 0.72 5.62
N ALA A 157 -1.50 1.09 4.47
CA ALA A 157 -2.77 1.81 4.44
C ALA A 157 -3.95 0.91 4.81
N PHE A 158 -5.01 1.52 5.33
CA PHE A 158 -6.30 0.87 5.60
C PHE A 158 -7.34 1.38 4.61
N HIS A 159 -8.50 0.72 4.58
CA HIS A 159 -9.61 1.21 3.80
C HIS A 159 -10.01 2.63 4.23
N SER A 160 -10.45 3.40 3.24
CA SER A 160 -10.97 4.76 3.38
C SER A 160 -12.35 4.83 2.74
N THR A 161 -13.11 5.87 3.05
CA THR A 161 -14.43 6.08 2.44
C THR A 161 -14.33 6.58 1.00
N GLN A 162 -13.20 7.17 0.61
CA GLN A 162 -12.97 7.80 -0.69
C GLN A 162 -11.54 7.57 -1.20
N GLY A 163 -11.31 7.91 -2.47
CA GLY A 163 -10.01 7.81 -3.11
C GLY A 163 -9.60 6.37 -3.41
N ILE A 164 -8.29 6.15 -3.53
CA ILE A 164 -7.70 4.85 -3.87
C ILE A 164 -7.97 3.79 -2.82
N MET A 165 -7.99 4.13 -1.54
CA MET A 165 -8.25 3.14 -0.48
C MET A 165 -9.74 2.84 -0.26
N SER A 166 -10.63 3.32 -1.14
CA SER A 166 -12.06 2.99 -1.10
C SER A 166 -12.37 1.61 -1.68
N GLN A 167 -13.60 1.13 -1.49
CA GLN A 167 -14.06 -0.15 -2.05
C GLN A 167 -14.08 -0.20 -3.58
N ARG A 168 -14.00 0.96 -4.25
CA ARG A 168 -14.04 1.06 -5.72
C ARG A 168 -12.91 1.98 -6.19
N PRO A 169 -11.65 1.52 -6.10
CA PRO A 169 -10.53 2.30 -6.56
C PRO A 169 -10.63 2.53 -8.07
N ASN A 170 -10.44 3.77 -8.50
CA ASN A 170 -10.43 4.13 -9.91
C ASN A 170 -9.26 5.08 -10.18
N ALA A 171 -8.41 4.70 -11.13
CA ALA A 171 -7.25 5.47 -11.54
C ALA A 171 -7.27 5.85 -13.03
N THR A 172 -8.44 5.86 -13.68
CA THR A 172 -8.58 6.29 -15.08
C THR A 172 -8.06 7.71 -15.30
N GLY A 173 -8.16 8.59 -14.29
CA GLY A 173 -7.61 9.95 -14.34
C GLY A 173 -6.07 10.03 -14.35
N LEU A 174 -5.36 8.92 -14.11
CA LEU A 174 -3.91 8.84 -14.24
C LEU A 174 -3.46 8.49 -15.67
N LEU A 175 -4.39 8.10 -16.54
CA LEU A 175 -4.08 7.73 -17.91
C LEU A 175 -3.95 8.99 -18.79
N PRO A 176 -3.00 9.02 -19.74
CA PRO A 176 -2.78 10.17 -20.60
C PRO A 176 -4.04 10.62 -21.34
N GLY A 177 -4.32 11.93 -21.31
CA GLY A 177 -5.47 12.52 -22.03
C GLY A 177 -6.83 12.23 -21.41
N ARG A 178 -6.89 11.63 -20.21
CA ARG A 178 -8.15 11.36 -19.50
C ARG A 178 -8.32 12.31 -18.33
N THR A 179 -9.56 12.79 -18.15
CA THR A 179 -10.02 13.43 -16.93
C THR A 179 -11.07 12.53 -16.31
N SER A 180 -10.94 12.25 -15.02
CA SER A 180 -11.94 11.50 -14.26
C SER A 180 -12.64 12.44 -13.30
N SER A 181 -13.95 12.32 -13.18
CA SER A 181 -14.72 12.97 -12.11
C SER A 181 -14.54 12.25 -10.77
N VAL A 182 -14.02 11.02 -10.78
CA VAL A 182 -13.73 10.24 -9.57
C VAL A 182 -12.37 10.65 -9.02
N PRO A 183 -12.29 11.09 -7.76
CA PRO A 183 -11.03 11.49 -7.16
C PRO A 183 -10.03 10.32 -7.07
N CYS A 184 -8.83 10.52 -7.63
CA CYS A 184 -7.72 9.58 -7.54
C CYS A 184 -6.65 10.16 -6.60
N PHE A 185 -6.77 9.85 -5.31
CA PHE A 185 -5.85 10.30 -4.26
C PHE A 185 -5.69 9.24 -3.17
N PHE A 186 -4.55 9.27 -2.47
CA PHE A 186 -4.41 8.67 -1.14
C PHE A 186 -4.78 9.72 -0.10
N ASP A 187 -5.54 9.33 0.92
CA ASP A 187 -5.83 10.24 2.03
C ASP A 187 -4.56 10.60 2.82
N SER A 188 -4.62 11.69 3.58
CA SER A 188 -3.48 12.17 4.38
C SER A 188 -2.97 11.10 5.34
N TYR A 189 -3.84 10.20 5.80
CA TYR A 189 -3.47 9.06 6.62
C TYR A 189 -2.52 8.13 5.88
N SER A 190 -2.95 7.61 4.73
CA SER A 190 -2.17 6.68 3.91
C SER A 190 -0.82 7.29 3.55
N ILE A 191 -0.81 8.55 3.11
CA ILE A 191 0.42 9.24 2.73
C ILE A 191 1.35 9.44 3.93
N CYS A 192 0.82 9.77 5.11
CA CYS A 192 1.59 9.89 6.34
C CYS A 192 2.26 8.55 6.73
N ILE A 193 1.51 7.44 6.67
CA ILE A 193 2.05 6.10 6.92
C ILE A 193 3.14 5.76 5.91
N PHE A 194 2.94 6.06 4.63
CA PHE A 194 3.95 5.80 3.61
C PHE A 194 5.22 6.59 3.89
N ALA A 195 5.12 7.90 4.13
CA ALA A 195 6.24 8.80 4.40
C ALA A 195 7.10 8.33 5.58
N HIS A 196 6.47 7.79 6.63
CA HIS A 196 7.13 7.30 7.83
C HIS A 196 7.50 5.80 7.77
N GLY A 197 6.97 5.08 6.78
CA GLY A 197 7.11 3.65 6.62
C GLY A 197 8.51 3.20 6.16
N PRO A 198 8.84 1.90 6.30
CA PRO A 198 10.14 1.37 5.91
C PRO A 198 10.49 1.51 4.42
N PHE A 199 9.46 1.68 3.58
CA PHE A 199 9.61 1.79 2.14
C PHE A 199 10.15 3.16 1.71
N PHE A 200 9.81 4.23 2.45
CA PHE A 200 10.22 5.60 2.15
C PHE A 200 11.19 6.19 3.18
N ASN A 201 11.45 5.50 4.29
CA ASN A 201 12.35 5.99 5.33
C ASN A 201 13.25 4.88 5.90
N HIS A 202 14.52 5.21 6.17
CA HIS A 202 15.38 4.34 6.96
C HIS A 202 14.95 4.41 8.43
N SER A 203 14.82 3.25 9.09
CA SER A 203 14.72 3.27 10.55
C SER A 203 16.04 3.77 11.13
N ILE A 204 15.97 4.70 12.09
CA ILE A 204 17.13 5.20 12.84
C ILE A 204 17.64 4.14 13.84
N SER A 205 16.82 3.14 14.19
CA SER A 205 17.20 2.04 15.09
C SER A 205 17.00 0.66 14.42
N PRO A 206 17.98 -0.26 14.48
CA PRO A 206 17.85 -1.61 13.95
C PRO A 206 16.84 -2.48 14.73
N ALA A 207 16.49 -2.11 15.97
CA ALA A 207 15.48 -2.78 16.77
C ALA A 207 14.15 -2.05 16.61
N ARG A 208 13.36 -2.41 15.60
CA ARG A 208 11.97 -1.93 15.48
C ARG A 208 11.10 -2.68 16.48
N PRO A 209 10.42 -2.00 17.43
CA PRO A 209 9.25 -2.60 18.05
C PRO A 209 8.17 -2.74 16.96
N PRO A 210 7.46 -3.88 16.86
CA PRO A 210 6.33 -4.03 15.95
C PRO A 210 5.27 -2.95 16.22
N SER A 211 4.49 -2.59 15.21
CA SER A 211 3.27 -1.79 15.40
C SER A 211 2.41 -2.49 16.45
N VAL A 212 1.99 -1.76 17.48
CA VAL A 212 1.15 -2.37 18.52
C VAL A 212 -0.29 -2.06 18.21
N THR A 213 -1.04 -3.15 18.05
CA THR A 213 -2.47 -3.14 17.76
C THR A 213 -3.24 -3.28 19.07
N TYR A 214 -4.07 -2.29 19.40
CA TYR A 214 -4.91 -2.31 20.59
C TYR A 214 -6.36 -2.51 20.20
N LYS A 215 -6.94 -3.64 20.63
CA LYS A 215 -8.39 -3.82 20.67
C LYS A 215 -8.89 -3.14 21.94
N ILE A 216 -9.68 -2.08 21.78
CA ILE A 216 -10.11 -1.25 22.91
C ILE A 216 -11.21 -1.98 23.66
N GLY A 217 -11.03 -2.12 24.97
CA GLY A 217 -12.08 -2.49 25.92
C GLY A 217 -12.04 -1.64 27.19
N ARG A 218 -11.38 -0.47 27.14
CA ARG A 218 -11.19 0.46 28.27
C ARG A 218 -11.11 1.92 27.80
N GLU A 219 -11.52 2.83 28.67
CA GLU A 219 -11.71 4.28 28.46
C GLU A 219 -10.46 5.11 28.13
N SER A 220 -9.23 4.61 28.35
CA SER A 220 -8.00 5.35 28.03
C SER A 220 -6.78 4.47 27.77
N VAL A 221 -5.86 4.96 26.93
CA VAL A 221 -4.55 4.34 26.64
C VAL A 221 -3.46 5.36 26.90
N GLU A 222 -2.50 5.05 27.78
CA GLU A 222 -1.33 5.89 28.02
C GLU A 222 -0.09 5.31 27.33
N ILE A 223 0.50 6.11 26.44
CA ILE A 223 1.65 5.75 25.62
C ILE A 223 2.83 6.61 26.06
N LYS A 224 3.86 5.99 26.66
CA LYS A 224 5.09 6.70 27.02
C LYS A 224 6.12 6.60 25.91
N CYS A 225 6.61 7.77 25.48
CA CYS A 225 7.51 7.92 24.35
C CYS A 225 8.72 8.76 24.77
N LYS A 226 9.93 8.24 24.57
CA LYS A 226 11.18 8.97 24.86
C LYS A 226 11.58 9.95 23.75
N SER A 227 11.46 9.53 22.48
CA SER A 227 11.73 10.36 21.30
C SER A 227 11.27 9.70 19.99
N GLY A 228 10.63 10.42 19.07
CA GLY A 228 10.20 10.01 17.73
C GLY A 228 8.93 10.72 17.25
N ILE A 229 8.31 10.18 16.18
CA ILE A 229 7.01 10.64 15.64
C ILE A 229 5.96 9.55 15.85
N LEU A 230 4.99 9.80 16.74
CA LEU A 230 3.92 8.86 17.07
C LEU A 230 2.73 9.10 16.16
N LEU A 231 2.34 8.07 15.43
CA LEU A 231 1.12 8.07 14.65
C LEU A 231 0.11 7.20 15.37
N ALA A 232 -0.92 7.82 15.94
CA ALA A 232 -2.06 7.12 16.51
C ALA A 232 -3.20 7.13 15.49
N VAL A 233 -3.58 5.93 15.05
CA VAL A 233 -4.58 5.72 14.01
C VAL A 233 -5.81 5.11 14.62
N VAL A 234 -6.97 5.73 14.43
CA VAL A 234 -8.25 5.21 14.91
C VAL A 234 -9.01 4.56 13.75
N ILE A 235 -9.41 3.30 13.92
CA ILE A 235 -10.11 2.49 12.92
C ILE A 235 -11.49 2.10 13.46
N LYS A 236 -12.50 2.20 12.60
CA LYS A 236 -13.89 1.79 12.85
C LYS A 236 -14.41 0.98 11.67
N GLU A 237 -15.02 -0.16 11.92
CA GLU A 237 -15.70 -1.00 10.94
C GLU A 237 -14.80 -1.30 9.72
N THR A 238 -13.49 -1.51 9.96
CA THR A 238 -12.40 -1.70 8.95
C THR A 238 -11.88 -0.45 8.21
N SER A 239 -12.45 0.74 8.46
CA SER A 239 -12.01 1.99 7.81
C SER A 239 -11.29 2.93 8.77
N TYR A 240 -10.28 3.63 8.27
CA TYR A 240 -9.62 4.73 8.98
C TYR A 240 -10.61 5.88 9.27
N ARG A 241 -10.45 6.53 10.44
CA ARG A 241 -11.28 7.66 10.86
C ARG A 241 -10.51 8.89 11.32
N ASP A 242 -9.43 8.72 12.07
CA ASP A 242 -8.65 9.85 12.63
C ASP A 242 -7.18 9.50 12.82
N LEU A 243 -6.29 10.48 12.61
CA LEU A 243 -4.83 10.38 12.67
C LEU A 243 -4.33 11.51 13.55
N LYS A 244 -3.66 11.13 14.64
CA LYS A 244 -2.95 12.09 15.48
C LYS A 244 -1.45 11.87 15.37
N VAL A 245 -0.74 12.95 15.05
CA VAL A 245 0.72 12.98 14.92
C VAL A 245 1.32 13.69 16.12
N TYR A 246 2.20 13.03 16.87
CA TYR A 246 2.91 13.61 18.00
C TYR A 246 4.41 13.62 17.76
N ASN A 247 5.11 14.68 18.19
CA ASN A 247 6.55 14.88 17.97
C ASN A 247 7.29 15.26 19.26
N ASP A 248 8.61 15.05 19.25
CA ASP A 248 9.59 15.24 20.34
C ASP A 248 9.50 16.53 21.15
N ASP A 249 9.03 17.62 20.55
CA ASP A 249 9.06 18.93 21.20
C ASP A 249 7.99 19.08 22.30
N LEU A 250 7.08 18.11 22.51
CA LEU A 250 5.87 18.32 23.31
C LEU A 250 5.48 17.27 24.36
N VAL A 251 5.89 15.99 24.29
CA VAL A 251 5.33 15.02 25.26
C VAL A 251 6.19 13.78 25.53
N SER A 252 6.57 13.56 26.79
CA SER A 252 7.16 12.31 27.31
C SER A 252 6.12 11.19 27.53
N SER A 253 4.83 11.54 27.55
CA SER A 253 3.70 10.63 27.76
C SER A 253 2.41 11.16 27.13
N ILE A 254 1.84 10.44 26.16
CA ILE A 254 0.58 10.79 25.50
C ILE A 254 -0.54 9.97 26.13
N SER A 255 -1.55 10.64 26.68
CA SER A 255 -2.80 10.00 27.11
C SER A 255 -3.85 10.15 26.01
N LEU A 256 -4.25 9.05 25.41
CA LEU A 256 -5.39 9.00 24.50
C LEU A 256 -6.64 8.67 25.32
N ARG A 257 -7.51 9.66 25.54
CA ARG A 257 -8.88 9.42 26.00
C ARG A 257 -9.74 9.07 24.80
N ILE A 258 -10.37 7.91 24.83
CA ILE A 258 -11.15 7.40 23.71
C ILE A 258 -12.56 7.15 24.24
N SER A 259 -13.54 7.90 23.74
CA SER A 259 -14.95 7.68 24.14
C SER A 259 -15.40 6.30 23.63
N GLU A 260 -15.98 5.48 24.51
CA GLU A 260 -16.27 4.06 24.27
C GLU A 260 -17.23 3.78 23.10
N ASP A 261 -17.99 4.77 22.65
CA ASP A 261 -19.21 4.52 21.88
C ASP A 261 -19.03 4.10 20.41
N SER A 262 -17.81 3.94 19.85
CA SER A 262 -17.70 3.70 18.39
C SER A 262 -16.39 3.18 17.75
N TRP A 263 -15.39 2.65 18.48
CA TRP A 263 -14.07 2.38 17.87
C TRP A 263 -13.62 0.91 18.00
N ASP A 264 -13.08 0.33 16.92
CA ASP A 264 -12.69 -1.08 16.88
C ASP A 264 -11.19 -1.32 17.10
N LEU A 265 -10.33 -0.38 16.70
CA LEU A 265 -8.87 -0.56 16.77
C LEU A 265 -8.11 0.77 16.85
N ILE A 266 -7.06 0.82 17.69
CA ILE A 266 -5.99 1.82 17.57
C ILE A 266 -4.70 1.15 17.15
N VAL A 267 -4.12 1.64 16.05
CA VAL A 267 -2.80 1.21 15.59
C VAL A 267 -1.80 2.32 15.84
N ILE A 268 -0.73 1.99 16.56
CA ILE A 268 0.37 2.92 16.82
C ILE A 268 1.53 2.55 15.91
N TYR A 269 1.89 3.46 15.00
CA TYR A 269 3.06 3.28 14.15
C TYR A 269 4.27 3.98 14.76
N ASN A 270 5.34 3.20 14.96
CA ASN A 270 6.62 3.69 15.41
C ASN A 270 7.48 4.08 14.21
N ALA A 271 7.30 5.31 13.72
CA ALA A 271 8.12 5.81 12.62
C ALA A 271 9.61 5.88 13.00
N LEU A 272 9.93 6.19 14.27
CA LEU A 272 11.28 6.51 14.76
C LEU A 272 11.47 6.28 16.29
N PHE A 273 10.95 5.20 16.90
CA PHE A 273 10.98 5.04 18.38
C PHE A 273 11.73 3.82 18.94
N ASN A 274 12.22 4.01 20.18
CA ASN A 274 12.30 3.00 21.22
C ASN A 274 11.07 3.15 22.15
N MET A 275 10.04 2.32 21.95
CA MET A 275 8.87 2.29 22.85
C MET A 275 9.28 1.66 24.18
N GLU A 276 9.09 2.35 25.30
CA GLU A 276 9.48 1.79 26.62
C GLU A 276 8.39 0.90 27.20
N TYR A 277 7.17 1.42 27.36
CA TYR A 277 6.05 0.69 27.96
C TYR A 277 4.72 1.32 27.52
N VAL A 278 3.67 0.49 27.46
CA VAL A 278 2.27 0.96 27.44
C VAL A 278 1.64 0.58 28.75
N ILE A 279 1.14 1.59 29.47
CA ILE A 279 0.49 1.41 30.77
C ILE A 279 -1.01 1.24 30.52
N LYS A 280 -1.54 0.11 31.00
CA LYS A 280 -2.96 -0.29 30.92
C LYS A 280 -3.78 0.21 32.10
#